data_AF-A0A1R3FC13-F1
#
_entry.id   AF-A0A1R3FC13-F1
#
_cell.length_a   1.000
_cell.length_b   1.000
_cell.length_c   1.000
_cell.angle_alpha   90.00
_cell.angle_beta   90.00
_cell.angle_gamma   90.00
#
_symmetry.space_group_name_H-M   'P 1'
#
loop_
_entity.id
_entity.type
_entity.pdbx_description
1 polymer ?
#
loop_
_entity_poly.entity_id
_entity_poly.type
_entity_poly.pdbx_seq_one_letter_code
_entity_poly.pdbx_strand_id
1 'polypeptide(L)'
;MDISTPCIKCQVHSKYIEEQSEPTKNRYVFAYIITIKNLSKTTVQLMSRRWLITDSNGKQLTIEGDGVVGQQPVIEANDEYTYTSGTVIETPVGVMQGHYVMTDHKGIDFITEIDPFRLAIPNILN
;
A
#
# COMPACT_ATOMS: atom_id res chain seq x y z
N MET A 1 -31.57 -5.18 -2.68
CA MET A 1 -30.24 -5.79 -2.48
C MET A 1 -29.23 -4.71 -2.76
N ASP A 2 -28.40 -4.34 -1.78
CA ASP A 2 -27.28 -3.45 -2.03
C ASP A 2 -26.27 -4.22 -2.89
N ILE A 3 -26.05 -3.75 -4.12
CA ILE A 3 -25.12 -4.35 -5.10
C ILE A 3 -23.76 -3.62 -5.03
N SER A 4 -23.57 -2.75 -4.02
CA SER A 4 -22.35 -1.97 -3.86
C SER A 4 -21.25 -2.82 -3.23
N THR A 5 -20.09 -2.86 -3.89
CA THR A 5 -18.83 -3.36 -3.33
C THR A 5 -18.57 -2.73 -1.95
N PRO A 6 -18.03 -3.47 -0.96
CA PRO A 6 -17.66 -2.90 0.33
C PRO A 6 -16.79 -1.64 0.19
N CYS A 7 -17.13 -0.58 0.93
CA CYS A 7 -16.37 0.67 0.91
C CYS A 7 -15.11 0.53 1.75
N ILE A 8 -13.96 0.36 1.10
CA ILE A 8 -12.65 0.29 1.76
C ILE A 8 -11.86 1.55 1.47
N LYS A 9 -11.27 2.14 2.51
CA LYS A 9 -10.43 3.34 2.40
C LYS A 9 -9.01 3.04 2.86
N CYS A 10 -8.05 3.30 1.99
CA CYS A 10 -6.63 3.20 2.30
C CYS A 10 -6.06 4.59 2.62
N GLN A 11 -5.37 4.72 3.75
CA GLN A 11 -4.59 5.90 4.10
C GLN A 11 -3.13 5.53 4.16
N VAL A 12 -2.26 6.34 3.55
CA VAL A 12 -0.83 6.04 3.42
C VAL A 12 0.00 7.19 3.94
N HIS A 13 1.01 6.86 4.74
CA HIS A 13 2.07 7.78 5.15
C HIS A 13 3.42 7.17 4.79
N SER A 14 4.23 7.86 3.98
CA SER A 14 5.59 7.43 3.62
C SER A 14 6.64 8.29 4.31
N LYS A 15 7.81 7.70 4.56
CA LYS A 15 8.95 8.39 5.18
C LYS A 15 10.26 7.85 4.60
N TYR A 16 11.16 8.75 4.23
CA TYR A 16 12.56 8.42 3.91
C TYR A 16 13.34 8.01 5.16
N ILE A 17 14.09 6.92 5.08
CA ILE A 17 14.89 6.37 6.17
C ILE A 17 16.37 6.61 5.86
N GLU A 18 16.88 7.76 6.31
CA GLU A 18 18.25 8.22 6.04
C GLU A 18 19.31 7.23 6.53
N GLU A 19 19.17 6.73 7.76
CA GLU A 19 20.09 5.77 8.39
C GLU A 19 20.25 4.46 7.62
N GLN A 20 19.23 4.10 6.83
CA GLN A 20 19.23 2.88 6.03
C GLN A 20 19.52 3.16 4.55
N SER A 21 19.77 4.40 4.14
CA SER A 21 19.95 4.79 2.76
C SER A 21 21.41 5.11 2.42
N GLU A 22 21.79 4.91 1.16
CA GLU A 22 23.12 5.24 0.65
C GLU A 22 22.97 6.01 -0.68
N PRO A 23 22.73 7.33 -0.64
CA PRO A 23 22.52 8.15 -1.85
C PRO A 23 23.66 8.07 -2.86
N THR A 24 24.91 7.96 -2.37
CA THR A 24 26.11 7.79 -3.21
C THR A 24 26.13 6.50 -4.02
N LYS A 25 25.30 5.51 -3.65
CA LYS A 25 25.12 4.25 -4.36
C LYS A 25 23.73 4.13 -5.00
N ASN A 26 23.00 5.23 -5.16
CA ASN A 26 21.64 5.24 -5.67
C ASN A 26 20.73 4.26 -4.92
N ARG A 27 20.79 4.26 -3.58
CA ARG A 27 19.97 3.38 -2.75
C ARG A 27 19.18 4.21 -1.74
N TYR A 28 17.89 4.37 -1.98
CA TYR A 28 16.99 5.18 -1.15
C TYR A 28 15.93 4.27 -0.52
N VAL A 29 15.92 4.22 0.82
CA VAL A 29 15.00 3.39 1.60
C VAL A 29 13.85 4.24 2.10
N PHE A 30 12.64 3.75 1.85
CA PHE A 30 11.41 4.37 2.34
C PHE A 30 10.63 3.37 3.18
N ALA A 31 10.16 3.81 4.34
CA ALA A 31 9.11 3.13 5.07
C ALA A 31 7.75 3.72 4.68
N TYR A 32 6.71 2.90 4.72
CA TYR A 32 5.33 3.36 4.60
C TYR A 32 4.45 2.68 5.62
N ILE A 33 3.48 3.44 6.14
CA ILE A 33 2.43 2.99 7.05
C ILE A 33 1.13 3.07 6.27
N ILE A 34 0.40 1.96 6.20
CA ILE A 34 -0.90 1.89 5.53
C ILE A 34 -1.96 1.50 6.55
N THR A 35 -3.02 2.31 6.62
CA THR A 35 -4.24 2.03 7.38
C THR A 35 -5.36 1.70 6.40
N ILE A 36 -5.91 0.50 6.51
CA ILE A 36 -7.02 -0.01 5.72
C ILE A 36 -8.27 0.08 6.58
N LYS A 37 -9.22 0.94 6.22
CA LYS A 37 -10.48 1.11 6.95
C LYS A 37 -11.62 0.46 6.20
N ASN A 38 -12.37 -0.40 6.88
CA ASN A 38 -13.60 -0.95 6.36
C ASN A 38 -14.77 -0.04 6.75
N LEU A 39 -15.22 0.81 5.83
CA LEU A 39 -16.35 1.73 6.04
C LEU A 39 -17.69 1.10 5.65
N SER A 40 -17.71 -0.20 5.38
CA SER A 40 -18.91 -0.95 5.06
C SER A 40 -19.60 -1.50 6.30
N LYS A 41 -20.76 -2.13 6.11
CA LYS A 41 -21.55 -2.75 7.18
C LYS A 41 -21.21 -4.22 7.43
N THR A 42 -20.24 -4.77 6.71
CA THR A 42 -19.91 -6.20 6.75
C THR A 42 -18.42 -6.41 6.84
N THR A 43 -18.00 -7.47 7.52
CA THR A 43 -16.60 -7.89 7.59
C THR A 43 -16.03 -8.19 6.20
N VAL A 44 -14.76 -7.86 6.01
CA VAL A 44 -13.98 -8.19 4.81
C VAL A 44 -12.64 -8.80 5.23
N GLN A 45 -11.98 -9.50 4.32
CA GLN A 45 -10.64 -10.03 4.54
C GLN A 45 -9.71 -9.62 3.41
N LEU A 46 -8.47 -9.20 3.74
CA LEU A 46 -7.43 -8.98 2.74
C LEU A 46 -6.74 -10.29 2.41
N MET A 47 -6.72 -10.65 1.13
CA MET A 47 -6.17 -11.91 0.65
C MET A 47 -4.77 -11.74 0.04
N SER A 48 -4.56 -10.73 -0.79
CA SER A 48 -3.27 -10.50 -1.46
C SER A 48 -3.09 -9.02 -1.83
N ARG A 49 -1.85 -8.65 -2.20
CA ARG A 49 -1.52 -7.33 -2.73
C ARG A 49 -0.80 -7.42 -4.06
N ARG A 50 -0.97 -6.38 -4.87
CA ARG A 50 -0.10 -6.05 -6.00
C ARG A 50 0.34 -4.60 -5.88
N TRP A 51 1.63 -4.37 -5.99
CA TRP A 51 2.25 -3.04 -6.04
C TRP A 51 2.91 -2.81 -7.39
N LEU A 52 2.77 -1.60 -7.90
CA LEU A 52 3.58 -1.02 -8.96
C LEU A 52 4.38 0.14 -8.38
N ILE A 53 5.70 0.05 -8.48
CA ILE A 53 6.64 1.07 -8.03
C ILE A 53 7.29 1.66 -9.27
N THR A 54 7.17 2.98 -9.43
CA THR A 54 7.79 3.72 -10.55
C THR A 54 8.81 4.71 -9.97
N ASP A 55 10.05 4.59 -10.37
CA ASP A 55 11.11 5.52 -9.97
C ASP A 55 11.11 6.80 -10.84
N SER A 56 11.94 7.79 -10.52
CA SER A 56 11.99 9.06 -11.28
C SER A 56 12.57 8.92 -12.69
N ASN A 57 13.23 7.81 -12.99
CA ASN A 57 13.75 7.50 -14.32
C ASN A 57 12.72 6.73 -15.17
N GLY A 58 11.54 6.44 -14.62
CA GLY A 58 10.48 5.66 -15.27
C GLY A 58 10.67 4.14 -15.17
N LYS A 59 11.66 3.66 -14.41
CA LYS A 59 11.82 2.22 -14.15
C LYS A 59 10.65 1.73 -13.30
N GLN A 60 10.04 0.64 -13.72
CA GLN A 60 8.90 0.04 -13.04
C GLN A 60 9.26 -1.31 -12.41
N LEU A 61 8.77 -1.53 -11.19
CA LEU A 61 8.87 -2.79 -10.47
C LEU A 61 7.47 -3.20 -10.01
N THR A 62 7.06 -4.43 -10.34
CA THR A 62 5.83 -5.03 -9.82
C THR A 62 6.15 -6.01 -8.70
N ILE A 63 5.44 -5.91 -7.57
CA ILE A 63 5.58 -6.81 -6.43
C ILE A 63 4.20 -7.35 -6.08
N GLU A 64 4.08 -8.67 -5.97
CA GLU A 64 2.83 -9.36 -5.64
C GLU A 64 3.04 -10.35 -4.50
N GLY A 65 1.97 -10.67 -3.77
CA GLY A 65 1.99 -11.78 -2.83
C GLY A 65 0.80 -11.80 -1.87
N ASP A 66 0.73 -12.88 -1.08
CA ASP A 66 -0.38 -13.15 -0.16
C ASP A 66 -0.32 -12.33 1.11
N GLY A 67 -1.45 -11.75 1.48
CA GLY A 67 -1.61 -10.94 2.68
C GLY A 67 -0.81 -9.64 2.62
N VAL A 68 -0.57 -9.04 3.77
CA VAL A 68 0.36 -7.95 4.02
C VAL A 68 1.20 -8.32 5.24
N VAL A 69 2.52 -8.10 5.19
CA VAL A 69 3.45 -8.44 6.29
C VAL A 69 3.28 -9.88 6.83
N GLY A 70 2.92 -10.82 5.95
CA GLY A 70 2.69 -12.23 6.30
C GLY A 70 1.32 -12.54 6.89
N GLN A 71 0.37 -11.61 6.87
CA GLN A 71 -0.97 -11.76 7.46
C GLN A 71 -2.06 -11.47 6.43
N GLN A 72 -3.18 -12.18 6.51
CA GLN A 72 -4.40 -11.91 5.74
C GLN A 72 -5.49 -11.36 6.69
N PRO A 73 -5.41 -10.08 7.07
CA PRO A 73 -6.23 -9.52 8.13
C PRO A 73 -7.71 -9.55 7.79
N VAL A 74 -8.51 -9.97 8.76
CA VAL A 74 -9.97 -9.83 8.77
C VAL A 74 -10.29 -8.48 9.41
N ILE A 75 -11.05 -7.63 8.73
CA ILE A 75 -11.38 -6.27 9.16
C ILE A 75 -12.89 -6.18 9.33
N GLU A 76 -13.34 -6.03 10.58
CA GLU A 76 -14.75 -5.90 10.91
C GLU A 76 -15.36 -4.60 10.36
N ALA A 77 -16.69 -4.54 10.35
CA ALA A 77 -17.41 -3.35 9.91
C ALA A 77 -17.05 -2.14 10.79
N ASN A 78 -16.66 -1.03 10.16
CA ASN A 78 -16.17 0.21 10.80
C ASN A 78 -14.85 0.08 11.59
N ASP A 79 -14.11 -1.01 11.38
CA ASP A 79 -12.79 -1.21 11.99
C ASP A 79 -11.66 -0.93 10.97
N GLU A 80 -10.43 -0.90 11.48
CA GLU A 80 -9.24 -0.65 10.68
C GLU A 80 -8.07 -1.58 11.01
N TYR A 81 -7.26 -1.88 9.99
CA TYR A 81 -6.00 -2.59 10.13
C TYR A 81 -4.85 -1.70 9.67
N THR A 82 -3.83 -1.54 10.51
CA THR A 82 -2.64 -0.75 10.19
C THR A 82 -1.39 -1.62 10.18
N TYR A 83 -0.55 -1.44 9.16
CA TYR A 83 0.75 -2.10 9.09
C TYR A 83 1.84 -1.17 8.56
N THR A 84 3.09 -1.50 8.87
CA THR A 84 4.28 -0.81 8.38
C THR A 84 5.10 -1.76 7.52
N SER A 85 5.63 -1.25 6.41
CA SER A 85 6.55 -1.98 5.53
C SER A 85 7.52 -0.98 4.89
N GLY A 86 8.41 -1.44 4.02
CA GLY A 86 9.35 -0.59 3.32
C GLY A 86 9.64 -1.02 1.90
N THR A 87 10.26 -0.13 1.15
CA THR A 87 10.77 -0.41 -0.20
C THR A 87 12.09 0.33 -0.42
N VAL A 88 12.85 -0.14 -1.40
CA VAL A 88 14.10 0.48 -1.84
C VAL A 88 13.94 0.88 -3.30
N ILE A 89 14.26 2.13 -3.62
CA ILE A 89 14.29 2.63 -5.00
C ILE A 89 15.64 3.27 -5.32
N GLU A 90 15.92 3.42 -6.61
CA GLU A 90 17.21 3.91 -7.11
C GLU A 90 17.29 5.45 -7.22
N THR A 91 16.17 6.13 -6.99
CA THR A 91 16.04 7.59 -7.12
C THR A 91 15.50 8.23 -5.84
N PRO A 92 15.80 9.52 -5.57
CA PRO A 92 15.34 10.21 -4.36
C PRO A 92 13.83 10.48 -4.35
N VAL A 93 13.16 10.30 -5.48
CA VAL A 93 11.70 10.40 -5.65
C VAL A 93 11.18 9.18 -6.41
N GLY A 94 9.99 8.71 -6.07
CA GLY A 94 9.27 7.67 -6.79
C GLY A 94 7.79 7.69 -6.45
N VAL A 95 7.03 6.81 -7.08
CA VAL A 95 5.59 6.65 -6.86
C VAL A 95 5.29 5.17 -6.62
N MET A 96 4.46 4.88 -5.64
CA MET A 96 3.85 3.57 -5.45
C MET A 96 2.34 3.66 -5.67
N GLN A 97 1.79 2.67 -6.34
CA GLN A 97 0.36 2.48 -6.54
C GLN A 97 0.06 0.98 -6.61
N GLY A 98 -1.19 0.57 -6.43
CA GLY A 98 -1.50 -0.85 -6.45
C GLY A 98 -2.91 -1.14 -6.03
N HIS A 99 -3.16 -2.40 -5.68
CA HIS A 99 -4.45 -2.81 -5.13
C HIS A 99 -4.30 -3.99 -4.18
N TYR A 100 -5.34 -4.17 -3.36
CA TYR A 100 -5.59 -5.40 -2.63
C TYR A 100 -6.67 -6.22 -3.31
N VAL A 101 -6.49 -7.53 -3.29
CA VAL A 101 -7.60 -8.47 -3.47
C VAL A 101 -8.18 -8.74 -2.10
N MET A 102 -9.47 -8.49 -1.97
CA MET A 102 -10.24 -8.63 -0.75
C MET A 102 -11.35 -9.65 -0.98
N THR A 103 -11.82 -10.28 0.09
CA THR A 103 -13.00 -11.16 0.07
C THR A 103 -14.06 -10.60 1.01
N ASP A 104 -15.32 -10.54 0.57
CA ASP A 104 -16.44 -10.09 1.40
C ASP A 104 -17.00 -11.20 2.32
N HIS A 105 -17.97 -10.85 3.17
CA HIS A 105 -18.65 -11.79 4.07
C HIS A 105 -19.37 -12.97 3.38
N LYS A 106 -19.53 -12.96 2.05
CA LYS A 106 -20.12 -14.04 1.25
C LYS A 106 -19.08 -14.90 0.54
N GLY A 107 -17.79 -14.58 0.70
CA GLY A 107 -16.73 -15.27 -0.02
C GLY A 107 -16.53 -14.74 -1.44
N ILE A 108 -17.06 -13.56 -1.78
CA ILE A 108 -16.91 -12.96 -3.12
C ILE A 108 -15.69 -12.04 -3.11
N ASP A 109 -14.80 -12.25 -4.07
CA ASP A 109 -13.61 -11.43 -4.22
C ASP A 109 -13.91 -10.08 -4.88
N PHE A 110 -13.22 -9.04 -4.42
CA PHE A 110 -13.26 -7.70 -5.00
C PHE A 110 -11.91 -6.99 -4.87
N ILE A 111 -11.71 -5.97 -5.70
CA ILE A 111 -10.47 -5.18 -5.74
C ILE A 111 -10.68 -3.89 -4.95
N THR A 112 -9.71 -3.54 -4.11
CA THR A 112 -9.58 -2.22 -3.49
C THR A 112 -8.31 -1.55 -4.00
N GLU A 113 -8.47 -0.46 -4.74
CA GLU A 113 -7.34 0.32 -5.26
C GLU A 113 -6.64 1.09 -4.14
N ILE A 114 -5.34 1.28 -4.33
CA ILE A 114 -4.50 2.15 -3.53
C ILE A 114 -4.00 3.24 -4.45
N ASP A 115 -4.52 4.45 -4.24
CA ASP A 115 -4.16 5.62 -5.05
C ASP A 115 -2.65 5.85 -5.04
N PRO A 116 -2.08 6.37 -6.15
CA PRO A 116 -0.67 6.69 -6.23
C PRO A 116 -0.23 7.61 -5.08
N PHE A 117 0.80 7.20 -4.34
CA PHE A 117 1.44 8.01 -3.31
C PHE A 117 2.93 8.14 -3.58
N ARG A 118 3.48 9.27 -3.13
CA ARG A 118 4.88 9.63 -3.38
C ARG A 118 5.79 9.00 -2.34
N LEU A 119 6.94 8.56 -2.81
CA LEU A 119 8.16 8.34 -2.04
C LEU A 119 9.07 9.52 -2.35
N ALA A 120 9.44 10.34 -1.37
CA ALA A 120 10.30 11.48 -1.61
C ALA A 120 11.16 11.76 -0.38
N ILE A 121 12.42 12.12 -0.60
CA ILE A 121 13.21 12.71 0.47
C ILE A 121 12.57 14.06 0.89
N PRO A 122 12.64 14.46 2.17
CA PRO A 122 12.11 15.74 2.61
C PRO A 122 12.69 16.91 1.80
N ASN A 123 11.87 17.94 1.54
CA ASN A 123 12.27 19.21 0.91
C ASN A 123 12.82 19.14 -0.53
N ILE A 124 12.57 18.06 -1.28
CA ILE A 124 13.05 17.94 -2.69
C ILE A 124 12.09 18.54 -3.72
N LEU A 125 10.82 18.73 -3.38
CA LEU A 125 9.82 19.35 -4.24
C LEU A 125 9.47 20.73 -3.65
N ASN A 126 9.94 21.78 -4.32
CA ASN A 126 9.52 23.17 -4.08
C ASN A 126 8.39 23.53 -5.06
#